data_AF-A0A418PSF1-F1
#
_entry.id   AF-A0A418PSF1-F1
#
_cell.length_a   1.000
_cell.length_b   1.000
_cell.length_c   1.000
_cell.angle_alpha   90.00
_cell.angle_beta   90.00
_cell.angle_gamma   90.00
#
_symmetry.space_group_name_H-M   'P 1'
#
loop_
_entity.id
_entity.type
_entity.pdbx_description
1 polymer ?
#
loop_
_entity_poly.entity_id
_entity_poly.type
_entity_poly.pdbx_seq_one_letter_code
_entity_poly.pdbx_strand_id
1 'polypeptide(L)'
;MKKYLGLIGILFLINLSSCEESPEPTLPAPVIEVPEILKGAWLDDFSFTNEFSFNDQLFNPTTGRWFGGAKDPWSMNPRPGLGLKIYPDGSFVWITLASSGVGGCQSFVVEYLKGTLEFEEEEVIFKPTLRRKRYQSSCNSQVNFDRNEPVSEFRMEYHLLTQDLGNGFKRGVLSLLDESGNEREYHMLIPTN
;
A
#
# COMPACT_ATOMS: atom_id res chain seq x y z
N MET A 1 -29.87 90.58 -0.99
CA MET A 1 -30.10 90.50 0.47
C MET A 1 -29.64 89.15 0.98
N LYS A 2 -28.76 89.14 2.01
CA LYS A 2 -28.68 88.22 3.18
C LYS A 2 -29.00 86.73 2.93
N LYS A 3 -28.22 85.70 3.32
CA LYS A 3 -27.16 85.52 4.34
C LYS A 3 -26.48 84.15 4.08
N TYR A 4 -25.20 84.05 4.46
CA TYR A 4 -24.45 82.80 4.68
C TYR A 4 -25.02 81.97 5.85
N LEU A 5 -24.78 80.65 5.83
CA LEU A 5 -24.48 79.68 6.91
C LEU A 5 -24.84 78.28 6.36
N GLY A 6 -24.05 77.20 6.40
CA GLY A 6 -22.88 76.82 7.18
C GLY A 6 -23.03 75.32 7.55
N LEU A 7 -21.91 74.65 7.83
CA LEU A 7 -21.69 73.23 8.23
C LEU A 7 -21.69 72.22 7.07
N ILE A 8 -20.57 71.64 6.63
CA ILE A 8 -19.53 70.85 7.34
C ILE A 8 -20.11 69.63 8.08
N GLY A 9 -20.03 68.48 7.41
CA GLY A 9 -20.14 67.15 7.98
C GLY A 9 -19.11 66.24 7.31
N ILE A 10 -17.90 66.23 7.85
CA ILE A 10 -16.86 65.21 7.62
C ILE A 10 -17.27 63.99 8.45
N LEU A 11 -17.24 62.77 7.91
CA LEU A 11 -16.61 61.62 8.60
C LEU A 11 -16.61 60.35 7.73
N PHE A 12 -15.37 59.91 7.44
CA PHE A 12 -14.89 58.53 7.44
C PHE A 12 -15.68 57.45 6.71
N LEU A 13 -15.27 57.18 5.46
CA LEU A 13 -15.27 55.82 4.94
C LEU A 13 -13.85 55.27 5.05
N ILE A 14 -13.72 54.34 6.00
CA ILE A 14 -12.55 53.50 6.24
C ILE A 14 -12.30 52.71 4.96
N ASN A 15 -11.20 53.01 4.27
CA ASN A 15 -10.66 52.10 3.26
C ASN A 15 -10.21 50.84 4.01
N LEU A 16 -11.02 49.78 3.93
CA LEU A 16 -10.58 48.42 4.18
C LEU A 16 -9.55 48.09 3.10
N SER A 17 -8.29 48.38 3.38
CA SER A 17 -7.17 47.78 2.67
C SER A 17 -7.24 46.28 2.96
N SER A 18 -7.91 45.54 2.08
CA SER A 18 -7.77 44.10 2.00
C SER A 18 -6.31 43.85 1.64
N CYS A 19 -5.47 43.56 2.63
CA CYS A 19 -4.20 42.90 2.38
C CYS A 19 -4.55 41.57 1.69
N GLU A 20 -4.40 41.51 0.38
CA GLU A 20 -4.19 40.24 -0.31
C GLU A 20 -2.93 39.64 0.30
N GLU A 21 -3.13 38.73 1.25
CA GLU A 21 -2.10 37.84 1.75
C GLU A 21 -1.63 37.04 0.54
N SER A 22 -0.48 37.44 -0.01
CA SER A 22 0.20 36.71 -1.08
C SER A 22 0.27 35.25 -0.63
N PRO A 23 -0.26 34.28 -1.39
CA PRO A 23 -0.19 32.88 -1.00
C PRO A 23 1.28 32.53 -0.81
N GLU A 24 1.64 32.20 0.42
CA GLU A 24 2.97 31.78 0.77
C GLU A 24 3.32 30.60 -0.15
N PRO A 25 4.48 30.63 -0.85
CA PRO A 25 4.84 29.56 -1.75
C PRO A 25 4.90 28.27 -0.93
N THR A 26 3.89 27.42 -1.12
CA THR A 26 3.80 26.13 -0.43
C THR A 26 5.00 25.33 -0.92
N LEU A 27 6.01 25.20 -0.06
CA LEU A 27 7.15 24.33 -0.33
C LEU A 27 6.57 22.96 -0.70
N PRO A 28 7.06 22.33 -1.78
CA PRO A 28 6.61 20.98 -2.11
C PRO A 28 6.85 20.11 -0.87
N ALA A 29 5.82 19.37 -0.47
CA ALA A 29 5.95 18.40 0.62
C ALA A 29 7.20 17.54 0.36
N PRO A 30 8.05 17.28 1.37
CA PRO A 30 9.22 16.45 1.17
C PRO A 30 8.77 15.10 0.63
N VAL A 31 9.25 14.75 -0.56
CA VAL A 31 9.08 13.41 -1.10
C VAL A 31 9.98 12.52 -0.26
N ILE A 32 9.39 11.77 0.67
CA ILE A 32 10.16 10.79 1.43
C ILE A 32 10.43 9.63 0.46
N GLU A 33 11.67 9.57 -0.02
CA GLU A 33 12.11 8.51 -0.91
C GLU A 33 12.03 7.15 -0.21
N VAL A 34 11.53 6.13 -0.91
CA VAL A 34 11.55 4.75 -0.42
C VAL A 34 13.00 4.34 -0.16
N PRO A 35 13.34 3.85 1.05
CA PRO A 35 14.68 3.32 1.33
C PRO A 35 15.07 2.27 0.29
N GLU A 36 16.24 2.42 -0.33
CA GLU A 36 16.66 1.58 -1.47
C GLU A 36 16.59 0.08 -1.16
N ILE A 37 16.95 -0.30 0.06
CA ILE A 37 16.96 -1.69 0.51
C ILE A 37 15.56 -2.32 0.60
N LEU A 38 14.51 -1.51 0.72
CA LEU A 38 13.13 -1.98 0.79
C LEU A 38 12.49 -2.14 -0.60
N LYS A 39 13.10 -1.60 -1.65
CA LYS A 39 12.58 -1.74 -3.03
C LYS A 39 12.73 -3.19 -3.48
N GLY A 40 11.69 -3.70 -4.16
CA GLY A 40 11.69 -5.07 -4.68
C GLY A 40 10.52 -5.91 -4.16
N ALA A 41 10.62 -7.22 -4.38
CA ALA A 41 9.60 -8.19 -4.01
C ALA A 41 10.02 -8.95 -2.75
N TRP A 42 9.29 -8.68 -1.67
CA TRP A 42 9.38 -9.32 -0.38
C TRP A 42 8.34 -10.44 -0.31
N LEU A 43 8.78 -11.69 -0.32
CA LEU A 43 7.91 -12.86 -0.41
C LEU A 43 7.52 -13.38 0.96
N ASP A 44 6.31 -13.92 1.12
CA ASP A 44 5.99 -14.70 2.32
C ASP A 44 6.86 -15.96 2.41
N ASP A 45 6.98 -16.55 3.61
CA ASP A 45 7.87 -17.71 3.87
C ASP A 45 7.59 -18.89 2.93
N PHE A 46 6.31 -19.17 2.67
CA PHE A 46 5.90 -20.24 1.76
C PHE A 46 6.38 -19.98 0.33
N SER A 47 6.17 -18.77 -0.20
CA SER A 47 6.56 -18.40 -1.55
C SER A 47 8.08 -18.32 -1.70
N PHE A 48 8.77 -17.80 -0.69
CA PHE A 48 10.23 -17.73 -0.66
C PHE A 48 10.85 -19.13 -0.66
N THR A 49 10.40 -20.01 0.23
CA THR A 49 10.92 -21.38 0.36
C THR A 49 10.68 -22.23 -0.88
N ASN A 50 9.59 -21.99 -1.61
CA ASN A 50 9.28 -22.69 -2.86
C ASN A 50 9.81 -21.97 -4.11
N GLU A 51 10.61 -20.91 -3.95
CA GLU A 51 11.21 -20.13 -5.04
C GLU A 51 10.18 -19.56 -6.03
N PHE A 52 8.96 -19.26 -5.55
CA PHE A 52 7.93 -18.68 -6.38
C PHE A 52 8.19 -17.19 -6.59
N SER A 53 8.23 -16.76 -7.85
CA SER A 53 8.37 -15.35 -8.19
C SER A 53 7.10 -14.58 -7.87
N PHE A 54 7.23 -13.39 -7.30
CA PHE A 54 6.11 -12.50 -7.04
C PHE A 54 5.32 -12.23 -8.33
N ASN A 55 3.99 -12.38 -8.27
CA ASN A 55 3.13 -12.18 -9.42
C ASN A 55 2.12 -11.07 -9.15
N ASP A 56 2.43 -9.85 -9.62
CA ASP A 56 1.54 -8.69 -9.51
C ASP A 56 0.26 -8.82 -10.35
N GLN A 57 0.17 -9.82 -11.24
CA GLN A 57 -1.02 -10.13 -12.04
C GLN A 57 -1.95 -11.15 -11.37
N LEU A 58 -1.79 -11.43 -10.07
CA LEU A 58 -2.77 -12.26 -9.35
C LEU A 58 -4.18 -11.68 -9.44
N PHE A 59 -4.31 -10.37 -9.46
CA PHE A 59 -5.54 -9.66 -9.80
C PHE A 59 -5.23 -8.51 -10.76
N ASN A 60 -5.96 -8.46 -11.87
CA ASN A 60 -5.84 -7.37 -12.82
C ASN A 60 -6.95 -6.33 -12.55
N PRO A 61 -6.62 -5.14 -12.02
CA PRO A 61 -7.62 -4.14 -11.64
C PRO A 61 -8.34 -3.51 -12.83
N THR A 62 -7.73 -3.52 -14.02
CA THR A 62 -8.32 -2.98 -15.25
C THR A 62 -9.44 -3.89 -15.78
N THR A 63 -9.24 -5.20 -15.69
CA THR A 63 -10.19 -6.20 -16.24
C THR A 63 -11.07 -6.85 -15.16
N GLY A 64 -10.73 -6.67 -13.88
CA GLY A 64 -11.39 -7.36 -12.77
C GLY A 64 -11.10 -8.86 -12.70
N ARG A 65 -10.11 -9.36 -13.46
CA ARG A 65 -9.82 -10.80 -13.57
C ARG A 65 -8.83 -11.25 -12.51
N TRP A 66 -9.17 -12.33 -11.81
CA TRP A 66 -8.28 -13.04 -10.89
C TRP A 66 -7.47 -14.11 -11.62
N PHE A 67 -6.27 -14.39 -11.12
CA PHE A 67 -5.41 -15.53 -11.44
C PHE A 67 -5.05 -15.68 -12.93
N GLY A 68 -5.02 -14.58 -13.70
CA GLY A 68 -4.94 -14.68 -15.17
C GLY A 68 -6.07 -15.52 -15.79
N GLY A 69 -7.15 -15.74 -15.04
CA GLY A 69 -8.29 -16.63 -15.28
C GLY A 69 -8.02 -18.12 -15.17
N ALA A 70 -6.96 -18.53 -14.48
CA ALA A 70 -6.95 -19.84 -13.86
C ALA A 70 -8.08 -19.94 -12.81
N LYS A 71 -8.45 -21.16 -12.45
CA LYS A 71 -9.52 -21.42 -11.48
C LYS A 71 -9.18 -20.91 -10.08
N ASP A 72 -7.92 -21.04 -9.70
CA ASP A 72 -7.39 -20.78 -8.36
C ASP A 72 -5.88 -20.49 -8.48
N PRO A 73 -5.22 -19.94 -7.43
CA PRO A 73 -3.82 -19.57 -7.51
C PRO A 73 -2.88 -20.77 -7.67
N TRP A 74 -3.26 -21.96 -7.21
CA TRP A 74 -2.46 -23.19 -7.39
C TRP A 74 -2.44 -23.67 -8.84
N SER A 75 -3.48 -23.34 -9.61
CA SER A 75 -3.63 -23.72 -11.02
C SER A 75 -2.97 -22.72 -11.99
N MET A 76 -2.37 -21.64 -11.49
CA MET A 76 -1.63 -20.70 -12.32
C MET A 76 -0.28 -21.30 -12.76
N ASN A 77 0.17 -20.94 -13.96
CA ASN A 77 1.49 -21.30 -14.48
C ASN A 77 2.20 -20.05 -15.03
N PRO A 78 3.31 -19.58 -14.41
CA PRO A 78 3.90 -20.12 -13.18
C PRO A 78 2.98 -19.92 -11.97
N ARG A 79 3.17 -20.75 -10.94
CA ARG A 79 2.48 -20.58 -9.65
C ARG A 79 2.95 -19.26 -9.02
N PRO A 80 2.03 -18.40 -8.53
CA PRO A 80 2.38 -17.08 -8.05
C PRO A 80 3.06 -17.15 -6.68
N GLY A 81 4.13 -16.38 -6.53
CA GLY A 81 4.63 -15.97 -5.22
C GLY A 81 3.74 -14.86 -4.66
N LEU A 82 3.52 -14.90 -3.35
CA LEU A 82 2.73 -13.96 -2.56
C LEU A 82 3.67 -13.12 -1.68
N GLY A 83 3.19 -11.97 -1.22
CA GLY A 83 3.99 -11.06 -0.41
C GLY A 83 3.73 -9.59 -0.70
N LEU A 84 4.74 -8.76 -0.48
CA LEU A 84 4.72 -7.32 -0.69
C LEU A 84 5.75 -6.93 -1.75
N LYS A 85 5.33 -6.20 -2.79
CA LYS A 85 6.24 -5.60 -3.76
C LYS A 85 6.20 -4.09 -3.65
N ILE A 86 7.36 -3.49 -3.38
CA ILE A 86 7.55 -2.05 -3.25
C ILE A 86 8.28 -1.57 -4.49
N TYR A 87 7.69 -0.61 -5.20
CA TYR A 87 8.25 -0.05 -6.43
C TYR A 87 9.11 1.19 -6.13
N PRO A 88 10.04 1.55 -7.02
CA PRO A 88 10.89 2.73 -6.84
C PRO A 88 10.14 4.06 -6.71
N ASP A 89 8.91 4.14 -7.24
CA ASP A 89 8.05 5.32 -7.22
C ASP A 89 7.21 5.46 -5.93
N GLY A 90 7.41 4.58 -4.94
CA GLY A 90 6.62 4.56 -3.71
C GLY A 90 5.28 3.85 -3.85
N SER A 91 4.92 3.33 -5.03
CA SER A 91 3.75 2.47 -5.15
C SER A 91 4.03 1.08 -4.57
N PHE A 92 2.97 0.38 -4.16
CA PHE A 92 3.07 -1.00 -3.68
C PHE A 92 1.95 -1.89 -4.22
N VAL A 93 2.24 -3.19 -4.25
CA VAL A 93 1.24 -4.26 -4.37
C VAL A 93 1.47 -5.25 -3.24
N TRP A 94 0.43 -5.57 -2.49
CA TRP A 94 0.49 -6.54 -1.40
C TRP A 94 -0.56 -7.61 -1.57
N ILE A 95 -0.11 -8.86 -1.61
CA ILE A 95 -0.93 -10.03 -1.88
C ILE A 95 -0.78 -10.99 -0.71
N THR A 96 -1.90 -11.38 -0.11
CA THR A 96 -1.91 -12.40 0.95
C THR A 96 -2.93 -13.48 0.62
N LEU A 97 -2.67 -14.70 1.11
CA LEU A 97 -3.55 -15.84 0.95
C LEU A 97 -3.65 -16.58 2.27
N ALA A 98 -4.87 -16.78 2.74
CA ALA A 98 -5.19 -17.72 3.80
C ALA A 98 -5.95 -18.89 3.20
N SER A 99 -5.53 -20.11 3.46
CA SER A 99 -6.23 -21.32 2.99
C SER A 99 -6.38 -22.34 4.10
N SER A 100 -7.50 -23.05 4.08
CA SER A 100 -7.77 -24.20 4.92
C SER A 100 -8.29 -25.36 4.08
N GLY A 101 -8.04 -26.58 4.53
CA GLY A 101 -8.44 -27.79 3.82
C GLY A 101 -8.72 -28.93 4.79
N VAL A 102 -9.95 -29.44 4.81
CA VAL A 102 -10.31 -30.63 5.60
C VAL A 102 -11.18 -31.55 4.75
N GLY A 103 -10.85 -32.84 4.70
CA GLY A 103 -11.67 -33.85 4.00
C GLY A 103 -11.88 -33.58 2.50
N GLY A 104 -10.90 -32.98 1.81
CA GLY A 104 -11.03 -32.61 0.39
C GLY A 104 -11.77 -31.28 0.14
N CYS A 105 -12.27 -30.63 1.19
CA CYS A 105 -12.85 -29.29 1.13
C CYS A 105 -11.76 -28.23 1.26
N GLN A 106 -11.24 -27.75 0.14
CA GLN A 106 -10.32 -26.62 0.11
C GLN A 106 -11.11 -25.31 0.10
N SER A 107 -10.79 -24.43 1.04
CA SER A 107 -11.31 -23.07 1.08
C SER A 107 -10.16 -22.09 1.22
N PHE A 108 -10.29 -20.92 0.61
CA PHE A 108 -9.27 -19.88 0.73
C PHE A 108 -9.87 -18.49 0.58
N VAL A 109 -9.12 -17.54 1.12
CA VAL A 109 -9.29 -16.11 0.91
C VAL A 109 -7.99 -15.57 0.38
N VAL A 110 -8.05 -14.95 -0.79
CA VAL A 110 -6.95 -14.14 -1.33
C VAL A 110 -7.31 -12.68 -1.17
N GLU A 111 -6.33 -11.90 -0.75
CA GLU A 111 -6.42 -10.46 -0.64
C GLU A 111 -5.38 -9.79 -1.53
N TYR A 112 -5.81 -8.76 -2.25
CA TYR A 112 -4.97 -7.91 -3.10
C TYR A 112 -5.13 -6.46 -2.66
N LEU A 113 -4.02 -5.82 -2.33
CA LEU A 113 -3.93 -4.39 -2.03
C LEU A 113 -3.00 -3.72 -3.03
N LYS A 114 -3.33 -2.50 -3.42
CA LYS A 114 -2.47 -1.61 -4.19
C LYS A 114 -2.63 -0.18 -3.67
N GLY A 115 -1.54 0.57 -3.65
CA GLY A 115 -1.54 1.96 -3.22
C GLY A 115 -0.17 2.58 -3.28
N THR A 116 0.05 3.58 -2.44
CA THR A 116 1.35 4.23 -2.20
C THR A 116 1.80 4.05 -0.76
N LEU A 117 3.09 4.21 -0.53
CA LEU A 117 3.72 4.19 0.78
C LEU A 117 4.28 5.57 1.11
N GLU A 118 4.26 5.89 2.39
CA GLU A 118 5.08 6.94 2.98
C GLU A 118 5.86 6.33 4.13
N PHE A 119 7.11 6.75 4.31
CA PHE A 119 7.97 6.25 5.37
C PHE A 119 8.19 7.34 6.41
N GLU A 120 8.03 7.02 7.69
CA GLU A 120 8.27 7.95 8.80
C GLU A 120 9.10 7.22 9.85
N GLU A 121 10.41 7.51 9.91
CA GLU A 121 11.34 6.83 10.82
C GLU A 121 11.31 5.29 10.66
N GLU A 122 10.74 4.59 11.64
CA GLU A 122 10.59 3.13 11.71
C GLU A 122 9.15 2.67 11.37
N GLU A 123 8.31 3.59 10.90
CA GLU A 123 6.97 3.31 10.41
C GLU A 123 6.88 3.39 8.89
N VAL A 124 6.01 2.54 8.34
CA VAL A 124 5.50 2.66 6.98
C VAL A 124 4.00 2.90 7.02
N ILE A 125 3.59 3.96 6.34
CA ILE A 125 2.20 4.35 6.16
C ILE A 125 1.74 3.79 4.81
N PHE A 126 0.83 2.83 4.85
CA PHE A 126 0.17 2.32 3.66
C PHE A 126 -1.04 3.20 3.33
N LYS A 127 -1.10 3.67 2.08
CA LYS A 127 -2.24 4.42 1.53
C LYS A 127 -2.88 3.63 0.39
N PRO A 128 -3.68 2.57 0.68
CA PRO A 128 -4.29 1.77 -0.35
C PRO A 128 -5.29 2.60 -1.17
N THR A 129 -5.20 2.49 -2.49
CA THR A 129 -6.22 3.00 -3.42
C THR A 129 -7.14 1.89 -3.89
N LEU A 130 -6.75 0.63 -3.68
CA LEU A 130 -7.52 -0.55 -4.00
C LEU A 130 -7.26 -1.64 -2.97
N ARG A 131 -8.35 -2.27 -2.50
CA ARG A 131 -8.33 -3.48 -1.68
C ARG A 131 -9.44 -4.40 -2.19
N ARG A 132 -9.09 -5.62 -2.60
CA ARG A 132 -10.06 -6.61 -3.10
C ARG A 132 -9.80 -7.96 -2.48
N LYS A 133 -10.86 -8.66 -2.11
CA LYS A 133 -10.80 -10.04 -1.62
C LYS A 133 -11.56 -10.98 -2.54
N ARG A 134 -11.04 -12.20 -2.68
CA ARG A 134 -11.73 -13.32 -3.31
C ARG A 134 -11.83 -14.47 -2.32
N TYR A 135 -13.07 -14.91 -2.09
CA TYR A 135 -13.43 -16.03 -1.25
C TYR A 135 -13.78 -17.21 -2.15
N GLN A 136 -13.26 -18.39 -1.82
CA GLN A 136 -13.56 -19.61 -2.54
C GLN A 136 -13.61 -20.79 -1.58
N SER A 137 -14.59 -21.66 -1.79
CA SER A 137 -14.75 -22.96 -1.15
C SER A 137 -15.12 -23.98 -2.22
N SER A 138 -14.45 -25.14 -2.20
CA SER A 138 -14.79 -26.26 -3.09
C SER A 138 -16.05 -26.99 -2.65
N CYS A 139 -16.42 -26.91 -1.38
CA CYS A 139 -17.56 -27.64 -0.81
C CYS A 139 -18.82 -26.80 -0.63
N ASN A 140 -18.70 -25.46 -0.63
CA ASN A 140 -19.86 -24.57 -0.63
C ASN A 140 -19.65 -23.43 -1.62
N SER A 141 -20.12 -23.61 -2.86
CA SER A 141 -20.00 -22.57 -3.88
C SER A 141 -20.84 -21.33 -3.61
N GLN A 142 -21.83 -21.39 -2.71
CA GLN A 142 -22.66 -20.22 -2.36
C GLN A 142 -21.87 -19.15 -1.60
N VAL A 143 -20.71 -19.50 -1.03
CA VAL A 143 -19.80 -18.56 -0.37
C VAL A 143 -18.63 -18.16 -1.29
N ASN A 144 -18.70 -18.49 -2.58
CA ASN A 144 -17.71 -18.06 -3.56
C ASN A 144 -18.10 -16.70 -4.09
N PHE A 145 -17.40 -15.67 -3.64
CA PHE A 145 -17.62 -14.30 -4.08
C PHE A 145 -16.31 -13.53 -4.04
N ASP A 146 -16.28 -12.44 -4.78
CA ASP A 146 -15.25 -11.43 -4.66
C ASP A 146 -15.89 -10.09 -4.36
N ARG A 147 -15.18 -9.25 -3.61
CA ARG A 147 -15.68 -7.93 -3.23
C ARG A 147 -14.55 -6.94 -3.09
N ASN A 148 -14.88 -5.68 -3.37
CA ASN A 148 -14.05 -4.56 -2.95
C ASN A 148 -14.22 -4.40 -1.44
N GLU A 149 -13.11 -4.23 -0.75
CA GLU A 149 -13.09 -3.89 0.67
C GLU A 149 -12.88 -2.39 0.83
N PRO A 150 -13.34 -1.80 1.96
CA PRO A 150 -12.97 -0.44 2.31
C PRO A 150 -11.45 -0.27 2.33
N VAL A 151 -10.99 0.86 1.79
CA VAL A 151 -9.62 1.31 1.89
C VAL A 151 -9.55 2.39 2.97
N SER A 152 -8.62 2.21 3.89
CA SER A 152 -8.21 3.21 4.86
C SER A 152 -6.70 3.20 4.90
N GLU A 153 -6.13 4.36 5.16
CA GLU A 153 -4.72 4.42 5.55
C GLU A 153 -4.50 3.56 6.80
N PHE A 154 -3.34 2.93 6.88
CA PHE A 154 -2.92 2.22 8.08
C PHE A 154 -1.40 2.28 8.22
N ARG A 155 -0.93 2.20 9.46
CA ARG A 155 0.48 2.28 9.82
C ARG A 155 0.98 0.92 10.25
N MET A 156 2.24 0.64 9.94
CA MET A 156 2.95 -0.53 10.45
C MET A 156 4.35 -0.13 10.84
N GLU A 157 4.78 -0.57 12.01
CA GLU A 157 6.20 -0.57 12.35
C GLU A 157 6.91 -1.58 11.45
N TYR A 158 8.09 -1.22 10.94
CA TYR A 158 8.89 -2.13 10.14
C TYR A 158 10.28 -2.37 10.75
N HIS A 159 10.71 -3.62 10.70
CA HIS A 159 12.06 -4.01 11.06
C HIS A 159 12.72 -4.74 9.90
N LEU A 160 13.99 -4.39 9.66
CA LEU A 160 14.78 -4.99 8.60
C LEU A 160 16.01 -5.68 9.18
N LEU A 161 16.10 -6.98 8.96
CA LEU A 161 17.28 -7.78 9.26
C LEU A 161 17.92 -8.25 7.96
N THR A 162 19.24 -8.17 7.88
CA THR A 162 20.02 -8.71 6.75
C THR A 162 21.06 -9.69 7.25
N GLN A 163 21.12 -10.86 6.62
CA GLN A 163 22.11 -11.90 6.90
C GLN A 163 22.94 -12.17 5.64
N ASP A 164 24.26 -12.05 5.73
CA ASP A 164 25.17 -12.44 4.65
C ASP A 164 25.20 -13.97 4.50
N LEU A 165 25.04 -14.46 3.27
CA LEU A 165 25.04 -15.88 2.94
C LEU A 165 26.41 -16.37 2.43
N GLY A 166 27.38 -15.49 2.24
CA GLY A 166 28.74 -15.84 1.80
C GLY A 166 28.85 -16.27 0.33
N ASN A 167 27.80 -16.11 -0.46
CA ASN A 167 27.71 -16.52 -1.87
C ASN A 167 27.39 -15.36 -2.83
N GLY A 168 27.66 -14.12 -2.41
CA GLY A 168 27.31 -12.92 -3.18
C GLY A 168 25.88 -12.42 -2.97
N PHE A 169 25.17 -12.99 -1.98
CA PHE A 169 23.82 -12.59 -1.61
C PHE A 169 23.69 -12.39 -0.09
N LYS A 170 22.77 -11.52 0.29
CA LYS A 170 22.21 -11.41 1.64
C LYS A 170 20.77 -11.92 1.63
N ARG A 171 20.36 -12.57 2.71
CA ARG A 171 18.94 -12.79 3.01
C ARG A 171 18.42 -11.58 3.79
N GLY A 172 17.45 -10.88 3.21
CA GLY A 172 16.65 -9.88 3.92
C GLY A 172 15.45 -10.53 4.60
N VAL A 173 15.13 -10.08 5.80
CA VAL A 173 13.87 -10.35 6.51
C VAL A 173 13.24 -8.99 6.86
N LEU A 174 12.06 -8.73 6.29
CA LEU A 174 11.23 -7.57 6.58
C LEU A 174 10.08 -8.00 7.47
N SER A 175 10.06 -7.54 8.70
CA SER A 175 8.94 -7.69 9.62
C SER A 175 8.05 -6.45 9.55
N LEU A 176 6.74 -6.65 9.47
CA LEU A 176 5.72 -5.59 9.59
C LEU A 176 4.83 -5.89 10.79
N LEU A 177 4.76 -4.97 11.74
CA LEU A 177 3.96 -5.09 12.95
C LEU A 177 2.74 -4.15 12.86
N ASP A 178 1.54 -4.68 13.04
CA ASP A 178 0.34 -3.84 13.13
C ASP A 178 0.14 -3.24 14.53
N GLU A 179 -0.77 -2.28 14.66
CA GLU A 179 -1.11 -1.62 15.95
C GLU A 179 -1.62 -2.61 17.02
N SER A 180 -2.04 -3.81 16.63
CA SER A 180 -2.47 -4.88 17.54
C SER A 180 -1.32 -5.80 17.95
N GLY A 181 -0.10 -5.56 17.47
CA GLY A 181 1.09 -6.37 17.73
C GLY A 181 1.16 -7.64 16.89
N ASN A 182 0.36 -7.79 15.83
CA ASN A 182 0.50 -8.93 14.92
C ASN A 182 1.63 -8.68 13.94
N GLU A 183 2.59 -9.60 13.91
CA GLU A 183 3.75 -9.54 13.02
C GLU A 183 3.52 -10.34 11.74
N ARG A 184 4.02 -9.81 10.62
CA ARG A 184 4.16 -10.53 9.36
C ARG A 184 5.57 -10.39 8.83
N GLU A 185 6.22 -11.51 8.57
CA GLU A 185 7.56 -11.55 7.99
C GLU A 185 7.51 -11.78 6.48
N TYR A 186 8.45 -11.14 5.78
CA TYR A 186 8.71 -11.33 4.37
C TYR A 186 10.21 -11.46 4.09
N HIS A 187 10.55 -12.13 3.00
CA HIS A 187 11.92 -12.49 2.68
C HIS A 187 12.30 -12.06 1.26
N MET A 188 13.57 -11.68 1.10
CA MET A 188 14.15 -11.33 -0.20
C MET A 188 15.62 -11.75 -0.26
N LEU A 189 16.09 -12.17 -1.43
CA LEU A 189 17.52 -12.28 -1.71
C LEU A 189 18.03 -10.94 -2.27
N ILE A 190 19.03 -10.38 -1.60
CA ILE A 190 19.61 -9.07 -1.92
C ILE A 190 21.02 -9.32 -2.46
N PRO A 191 21.33 -9.00 -3.73
CA PRO A 191 22.69 -9.10 -4.25
C PRO A 191 23.67 -8.23 -3.46
N THR A 192 24.88 -8.74 -3.19
CA THR A 192 25.97 -7.91 -2.70
C THR A 192 26.71 -7.32 -3.90
N ASN A 193 26.62 -6.01 -4.09
CA ASN A 193 27.44 -5.28 -5.07
C ASN A 193 28.92 -5.25 -4.67
#